data_AF-A0A843L981-F1
#
_entry.id   AF-A0A843L981-F1
#
_cell.length_a   1.000
_cell.length_b   1.000
_cell.length_c   1.000
_cell.angle_alpha   90.00
_cell.angle_beta   90.00
_cell.angle_gamma   90.00
#
_symmetry.space_group_name_H-M   'P 1'
#
loop_
_entity.id
_entity.type
_entity.pdbx_description
1 polymer ?
#
loop_
_entity_poly.entity_id
_entity_poly.type
_entity_poly.pdbx_seq_one_letter_code
_entity_poly.pdbx_strand_id
1 'polypeptide(L)'
;MSEKGLVYIMATVMVTLFVFLLPGLAEEASSTPIAKNASILIEFQVFTPNNLTVETGTTVTWLNADRDFHKIKGDKFESENLIRGDTFSYTFDKAGTYEYILHSAL
;
A
#
# COMPACT_ATOMS: atom_id res chain seq x y z
N MET A 1 -13.15 14.73 6.64
CA MET A 1 -11.82 14.26 7.10
C MET A 1 -11.24 13.47 5.96
N SER A 2 -9.98 13.67 5.59
CA SER A 2 -9.33 12.86 4.54
C SER A 2 -8.82 11.56 5.14
N GLU A 3 -9.24 10.41 4.61
CA GLU A 3 -8.66 9.12 4.99
C GLU A 3 -7.20 9.05 4.53
N LYS A 4 -6.35 8.44 5.37
CA LYS A 4 -4.90 8.29 5.12
C LYS A 4 -4.58 6.83 4.85
N GLY A 5 -3.63 6.59 3.94
CA GLY A 5 -3.06 5.26 3.74
C GLY A 5 -1.53 5.27 3.80
N LEU A 6 -0.96 4.10 4.09
CA LEU A 6 0.48 3.88 4.16
C LEU A 6 0.93 2.69 3.30
N VAL A 7 2.01 2.86 2.56
CA VAL A 7 2.74 1.76 1.90
C VAL A 7 4.13 1.63 2.51
N TYR A 8 4.49 0.43 2.98
CA TYR A 8 5.82 0.07 3.47
C TYR A 8 6.55 -0.75 2.40
N ILE A 9 7.73 -0.29 1.98
CA ILE A 9 8.55 -0.92 0.94
C ILE A 9 9.80 -1.53 1.57
N MET A 10 9.96 -2.84 1.42
CA MET A 10 11.09 -3.60 1.96
C MET A 10 12.16 -3.87 0.90
N ALA A 11 13.44 -3.80 1.26
CA ALA A 11 14.56 -4.13 0.38
C ALA A 11 14.61 -5.65 0.10
N THR A 12 14.70 -6.04 -1.17
CA THR A 12 14.67 -7.43 -1.63
C THR A 12 15.86 -8.26 -1.11
N VAL A 13 15.63 -9.15 -0.14
CA VAL A 13 16.35 -10.42 0.15
C VAL A 13 17.90 -10.42 0.01
N MET A 14 18.63 -9.60 0.78
CA MET A 14 20.10 -9.66 0.89
C MET A 14 20.61 -9.65 2.35
N VAL A 15 19.92 -10.35 3.27
CA VAL A 15 20.54 -10.85 4.52
C VAL A 15 19.91 -12.21 4.87
N THR A 16 20.45 -13.28 4.30
CA THR A 16 20.36 -14.59 4.93
C THR A 16 21.38 -14.64 6.08
N LEU A 17 20.93 -15.04 7.28
CA LEU A 17 21.72 -15.49 8.44
C LEU A 17 22.28 -14.43 9.42
N PHE A 18 21.57 -14.21 10.55
CA PHE A 18 22.10 -14.24 11.94
C PHE A 18 21.00 -13.84 12.95
N VAL A 19 20.21 -14.80 13.47
CA VAL A 19 19.92 -14.94 14.92
C VAL A 19 19.65 -16.42 15.23
N PHE A 20 20.68 -17.03 15.81
CA PHE A 20 20.74 -18.04 16.86
C PHE A 20 19.55 -18.96 17.20
N LEU A 21 19.91 -20.25 17.22
CA LEU A 21 19.30 -21.41 17.89
C LEU A 21 18.76 -21.13 19.31
N LEU A 22 17.44 -21.03 19.47
CA LEU A 22 16.70 -21.22 20.72
C LEU A 22 15.43 -22.05 20.42
N PRO A 23 15.24 -23.25 20.99
CA PRO A 23 13.94 -23.91 20.95
C PRO A 23 13.07 -23.28 22.05
N GLY A 24 12.22 -22.33 21.71
CA GLY A 24 11.45 -21.63 22.73
C GLY A 24 10.36 -20.72 22.20
N LEU A 25 9.13 -21.24 22.28
CA LEU A 25 7.83 -20.58 22.18
C LEU A 25 7.42 -20.09 20.79
N ALA A 26 6.34 -20.68 20.28
CA ALA A 26 5.69 -20.31 19.05
C ALA A 26 5.22 -18.85 19.13
N GLU A 27 5.96 -17.95 18.49
CA GLU A 27 5.44 -16.67 18.05
C GLU A 27 4.72 -16.96 16.73
N GLU A 28 3.38 -16.86 16.73
CA GLU A 28 2.60 -16.98 15.50
C GLU A 28 3.02 -15.87 14.53
N ALA A 29 3.92 -16.21 13.61
CA ALA A 29 4.27 -15.36 12.50
C ALA A 29 3.04 -15.17 11.63
N SER A 30 2.32 -14.07 11.86
CA SER A 30 1.34 -13.54 10.92
C SER A 30 2.07 -13.08 9.67
N SER A 31 2.35 -14.03 8.78
CA SER A 31 2.97 -13.79 7.48
C SER A 31 1.98 -13.02 6.63
N THR A 32 2.12 -11.70 6.58
CA THR A 32 1.37 -10.86 5.63
C THR A 32 1.74 -11.31 4.21
N PRO A 33 0.77 -11.65 3.34
CA PRO A 33 1.08 -12.18 2.03
C PRO A 33 1.81 -11.12 1.19
N ILE A 34 2.98 -11.48 0.67
CA ILE A 34 3.71 -10.68 -0.32
C ILE A 34 2.93 -10.75 -1.63
N ALA A 35 2.14 -9.71 -1.92
CA ALA A 35 1.31 -9.66 -3.11
C ALA A 35 2.15 -9.27 -4.33
N LYS A 36 2.29 -10.20 -5.28
CA LYS A 36 2.97 -9.98 -6.57
C LYS A 36 2.33 -8.87 -7.42
N ASN A 37 1.06 -8.56 -7.15
CA ASN A 37 0.33 -7.36 -7.57
C ASN A 37 -0.44 -6.86 -6.34
N ALA A 38 -0.20 -5.60 -5.94
CA ALA A 38 -0.82 -5.00 -4.77
C ALA A 38 -2.01 -4.13 -5.19
N SER A 39 -3.18 -4.34 -4.57
CA SER A 39 -4.37 -3.54 -4.86
C SER A 39 -4.96 -2.92 -3.60
N ILE A 40 -5.48 -1.71 -3.73
CA ILE A 40 -6.15 -0.96 -2.67
C ILE A 40 -7.52 -0.53 -3.19
N LEU A 41 -8.58 -0.95 -2.51
CA LEU A 41 -9.94 -0.53 -2.81
C LEU A 41 -10.23 0.80 -2.10
N ILE A 42 -10.89 1.72 -2.80
CA ILE A 42 -11.49 2.92 -2.23
C ILE A 42 -13.00 2.72 -2.25
N GLU A 43 -13.62 2.61 -1.09
CA GLU A 43 -15.07 2.52 -0.93
C GLU A 43 -15.48 3.18 0.39
N PHE A 44 -16.61 3.88 0.40
CA PHE A 44 -17.09 4.65 1.56
C PHE A 44 -16.03 5.63 2.10
N GLN A 45 -15.28 6.24 1.19
CA GLN A 45 -14.16 7.14 1.43
C GLN A 45 -12.95 6.49 2.13
N VAL A 46 -12.92 5.16 2.31
CA VAL A 46 -11.91 4.42 3.06
C VAL A 46 -11.00 3.62 2.14
N PHE A 47 -9.70 3.57 2.47
CA PHE A 47 -8.75 2.66 1.85
C PHE A 47 -8.83 1.25 2.46
N THR A 48 -8.96 0.23 1.62
CA THR A 48 -8.94 -1.18 2.05
C THR A 48 -7.91 -1.98 1.23
N PRO A 49 -6.79 -2.43 1.84
CA PRO A 49 -6.38 -2.13 3.22
C PRO A 49 -5.96 -0.67 3.39
N ASN A 50 -5.96 -0.17 4.63
CA ASN A 50 -5.45 1.16 4.97
C ASN A 50 -3.91 1.20 4.94
N ASN A 51 -3.27 0.10 5.32
CA ASN A 51 -1.82 -0.06 5.35
C ASN A 51 -1.42 -1.31 4.56
N LEU A 52 -0.37 -1.20 3.75
CA LEU A 52 0.14 -2.33 2.96
C LEU A 52 1.67 -2.40 3.02
N THR A 53 2.22 -3.60 3.15
CA THR A 53 3.67 -3.85 3.01
C THR A 53 3.92 -4.61 1.72
N VAL A 54 4.89 -4.15 0.92
CA VAL A 54 5.27 -4.76 -0.36
C VAL A 54 6.79 -4.74 -0.56
N GLU A 55 7.26 -5.40 -1.61
CA GLU A 55 8.68 -5.42 -1.98
C GLU A 55 9.03 -4.22 -2.87
N THR A 56 10.31 -3.83 -2.89
CA THR A 56 10.80 -2.88 -3.90
C THR A 56 10.52 -3.38 -5.31
N GLY A 57 9.98 -2.51 -6.16
CA GLY A 57 9.57 -2.82 -7.52
C GLY A 57 8.09 -3.21 -7.64
N THR A 58 7.35 -3.33 -6.54
CA THR A 58 5.91 -3.60 -6.59
C THR A 58 5.15 -2.40 -7.14
N THR A 59 4.22 -2.68 -8.06
CA THR A 59 3.21 -1.73 -8.51
C THR A 59 1.96 -1.90 -7.65
N VAL A 60 1.57 -0.82 -6.97
CA VAL A 60 0.31 -0.74 -6.22
C VAL A 60 -0.74 -0.10 -7.11
N THR A 61 -1.93 -0.70 -7.16
CA THR A 61 -3.07 -0.21 -7.93
C THR A 61 -4.23 0.13 -7.02
N TRP A 62 -4.69 1.37 -7.07
CA TRP A 62 -5.90 1.80 -6.38
C TRP A 62 -7.08 1.71 -7.32
N LEU A 63 -8.22 1.24 -6.82
CA LEU A 63 -9.50 1.18 -7.53
C LEU A 63 -10.51 2.06 -6.80
N ASN A 64 -11.13 3.01 -7.51
CA ASN A 64 -12.27 3.74 -6.96
C ASN A 64 -13.57 2.95 -7.16
N ALA A 65 -14.08 2.31 -6.10
CA ALA A 65 -15.43 1.72 -6.08
C ALA A 65 -16.48 2.63 -5.40
N ASP A 66 -16.04 3.75 -4.82
CA ASP A 66 -16.94 4.77 -4.30
C ASP A 66 -17.80 5.36 -5.42
N ARG A 67 -18.91 5.98 -5.05
CA ARG A 67 -19.75 6.76 -5.97
C ARG A 67 -19.13 8.14 -6.24
N ASP A 68 -18.40 8.68 -5.28
CA ASP A 68 -17.78 9.98 -5.38
C ASP A 68 -16.48 9.91 -6.20
N PHE A 69 -16.05 11.05 -6.76
CA PHE A 69 -14.76 11.12 -7.42
C PHE A 69 -13.65 11.39 -6.40
N HIS A 70 -12.47 10.83 -6.64
CA HIS A 70 -11.34 10.96 -5.73
C HIS A 70 -10.03 11.18 -6.48
N LYS A 71 -9.07 11.81 -5.81
CA LYS A 71 -7.66 11.75 -6.18
C LYS A 71 -6.88 11.06 -5.08
N ILE A 72 -5.81 10.39 -5.48
CA ILE A 72 -4.81 9.85 -4.55
C ILE A 72 -3.61 10.78 -4.61
N LYS A 73 -3.18 11.27 -3.45
CA LYS A 73 -2.06 12.20 -3.36
C LYS A 73 -1.05 11.70 -2.33
N GLY A 74 0.14 11.35 -2.80
CA GLY A 74 1.33 11.14 -1.98
C GLY A 74 2.39 12.20 -2.28
N ASP A 75 3.53 12.12 -1.60
CA ASP A 75 4.61 13.12 -1.76
C ASP A 75 5.22 13.16 -3.17
N LYS A 76 5.25 12.01 -3.84
CA LYS A 76 5.95 11.83 -5.14
C LYS A 76 5.01 11.47 -6.29
N PHE A 77 3.73 11.30 -6.00
CA PHE A 77 2.74 10.88 -6.98
C PHE A 77 1.38 11.50 -6.67
N GLU A 78 0.66 11.88 -7.71
CA GLU A 78 -0.71 12.34 -7.64
C GLU A 78 -1.47 11.73 -8.82
N SER A 79 -2.66 11.21 -8.58
CA SER A 79 -3.53 10.73 -9.66
C SER A 79 -4.31 11.89 -10.30
N GLU A 80 -4.81 11.66 -11.51
CA GLU A 80 -5.94 12.43 -12.02
C GLU A 80 -7.21 12.16 -11.19
N ASN A 81 -8.30 12.85 -11.51
CA ASN A 81 -9.62 12.52 -10.94
C ASN A 81 -10.01 11.10 -11.33
N LEU A 82 -10.24 10.25 -10.33
CA LEU A 82 -10.74 8.89 -10.49
C LEU A 82 -12.24 8.89 -10.26
N ILE A 83 -13.03 8.62 -11.30
CA ILE A 83 -14.46 8.35 -11.14
C ILE A 83 -14.66 6.87 -10.75
N ARG A 84 -15.90 6.49 -10.42
CA ARG A 84 -16.23 5.09 -10.10
C ARG A 84 -15.77 4.15 -11.22
N GLY A 85 -14.99 3.14 -10.85
CA GLY A 85 -14.42 2.12 -11.74
C GLY A 85 -13.01 2.46 -12.23
N ASP A 86 -12.54 3.70 -12.07
CA ASP A 86 -11.20 4.08 -12.49
C ASP A 86 -10.13 3.51 -11.56
N THR A 87 -8.95 3.34 -12.14
CA THR A 87 -7.76 2.88 -11.42
C THR A 87 -6.61 3.84 -11.57
N PHE A 88 -5.75 3.86 -10.56
CA PHE A 88 -4.46 4.53 -10.58
C PHE A 88 -3.38 3.54 -10.14
N SER A 89 -2.21 3.54 -10.77
CA SER A 89 -1.12 2.65 -10.40
C SER A 89 0.18 3.43 -10.22
N TYR A 90 0.97 3.03 -9.22
CA TYR A 90 2.29 3.58 -8.96
C TYR A 90 3.28 2.48 -8.57
N THR A 91 4.47 2.49 -9.17
CA THR A 91 5.55 1.54 -8.86
C THR A 91 6.47 2.12 -7.80
N PHE A 92 6.62 1.40 -6.68
CA PHE A 92 7.51 1.80 -5.60
C PHE A 92 8.86 1.09 -5.72
N ASP A 93 9.85 1.78 -6.25
CA ASP A 93 11.18 1.25 -6.54
C ASP A 93 12.20 1.43 -5.40
N LYS A 94 11.86 2.21 -4.37
CA LYS A 94 12.74 2.54 -3.24
C LYS A 94 12.14 2.11 -1.92
N ALA A 95 12.94 1.41 -1.11
CA ALA A 95 12.58 1.03 0.25
C ALA A 95 12.24 2.26 1.11
N GLY A 96 11.27 2.11 2.00
CA GLY A 96 10.79 3.19 2.86
C GLY A 96 9.28 3.14 3.11
N THR A 97 8.78 4.13 3.86
CA THR A 97 7.35 4.30 4.14
C THR A 97 6.81 5.47 3.34
N TYR A 98 5.66 5.28 2.71
CA TYR A 98 5.01 6.27 1.86
C TYR A 98 3.62 6.56 2.41
N GLU A 99 3.41 7.78 2.89
CA GLU A 99 2.09 8.29 3.26
C GLU A 99 1.38 8.87 2.03
N TYR A 100 0.07 8.66 1.97
CA TYR A 100 -0.79 9.27 0.96
C TYR A 100 -2.19 9.49 1.52
N ILE A 101 -2.94 10.37 0.88
CA ILE A 101 -4.28 10.75 1.30
C ILE A 101 -5.29 10.62 0.17
N LEU A 102 -6.54 10.39 0.55
CA LEU A 102 -7.69 10.62 -0.31
C LEU A 102 -7.93 12.13 -0.39
N HIS A 103 -7.79 12.69 -1.58
CA HIS A 103 -8.08 14.10 -1.85
C HIS A 103 -9.33 14.19 -2.73
N SER A 104 -10.46 14.54 -2.14
CA SER A 104 -11.67 14.89 -2.89
C SER A 104 -11.69 16.42 -3.08
N ALA A 105 -11.79 16.90 -4.31
CA ALA A 105 -12.07 18.31 -4.54
C ALA A 105 -13.54 18.55 -4.17
N LEU A 106 -13.81 19.54 -3.33
CA LEU A 106 -15.16 20.07 -3.12
C LEU A 106 -15.40 21.23 -4.08
#